data_AF-A0AAT9WIR4-F1
#
_entry.id   AF-A0AAT9WIR4-F1
#
_cell.length_a   1.000
_cell.length_b   1.000
_cell.length_c   1.000
_cell.angle_alpha   90.00
_cell.angle_beta   90.00
_cell.angle_gamma   90.00
#
_symmetry.space_group_name_H-M   'P 1'
#
loop_
_entity.id
_entity.type
_entity.pdbx_description
1 polymer ?
#
loop_
_entity_poly.entity_id
_entity_poly.type
_entity_poly.pdbx_seq_one_letter_code
_entity_poly.pdbx_strand_id
1 'polypeptide(L)'
;MLIAHDEHYEGWTITASCREIKSSGWKAGEPVPYAAHARIRLLHPQYCEDGWKSVDMHSIPEDGELCFPALPDAHATLIAEARRLIDSLKR
;
A
#
# COMPACT_ATOMS: atom_id res chain seq x y z
N MET A 1 -5.74 15.11 -5.40
CA MET A 1 -4.29 14.90 -5.59
C MET A 1 -3.98 13.40 -5.47
N LEU A 2 -3.03 12.85 -6.25
CA LEU A 2 -2.51 11.49 -6.08
C LEU A 2 -1.09 11.59 -5.53
N ILE A 3 -0.81 10.85 -4.46
CA ILE A 3 0.50 10.78 -3.79
C ILE A 3 0.91 9.33 -3.82
N ALA A 4 2.02 9.03 -4.49
CA ALA A 4 2.62 7.70 -4.50
C ALA A 4 3.98 7.76 -3.79
N HIS A 5 4.27 6.77 -2.97
CA HIS A 5 5.53 6.62 -2.25
C HIS A 5 6.02 5.19 -2.39
N ASP A 6 7.29 5.05 -2.80
CA ASP A 6 7.96 3.76 -2.90
C ASP A 6 8.88 3.55 -1.70
N GLU A 7 8.74 2.41 -1.05
CA GLU A 7 9.60 1.95 0.02
C GLU A 7 10.15 0.55 -0.31
N HIS A 8 11.35 0.24 0.18
CA HIS A 8 11.93 -1.10 0.05
C HIS A 8 11.95 -1.80 1.41
N TYR A 9 11.51 -3.05 1.44
CA TYR A 9 11.48 -3.86 2.65
C TYR A 9 11.81 -5.31 2.31
N GLU A 10 12.89 -5.85 2.89
CA GLU A 10 13.24 -7.28 2.78
C GLU A 10 13.35 -7.77 1.34
N GLY A 11 13.86 -6.94 0.43
CA GLY A 11 13.95 -7.29 -0.99
C GLY A 11 12.63 -7.12 -1.77
N TRP A 12 11.56 -6.65 -1.16
CA TRP A 12 10.33 -6.24 -1.86
C TRP A 12 10.28 -4.72 -2.01
N THR A 13 9.67 -4.24 -3.10
CA THR A 13 9.23 -2.86 -3.25
C THR A 13 7.77 -2.76 -2.84
N ILE A 14 7.46 -1.81 -1.97
CA ILE A 14 6.12 -1.41 -1.56
C ILE A 14 5.82 -0.06 -2.22
N THR A 15 4.82 -0.01 -3.09
CA THR A 15 4.30 1.22 -3.70
C THR A 15 2.99 1.58 -3.05
N ALA A 16 2.99 2.53 -2.12
CA ALA A 16 1.79 3.04 -1.46
C ALA A 16 1.23 4.25 -2.22
N SER A 17 -0.03 4.19 -2.61
CA SER A 17 -0.73 5.22 -3.38
C SER A 17 -1.94 5.74 -2.60
N CYS A 18 -1.99 7.05 -2.37
CA CYS A 18 -3.07 7.74 -1.66
C CYS A 18 -3.66 8.83 -2.56
N ARG A 19 -4.99 8.89 -2.67
CA ARG A 19 -5.73 9.84 -3.49
C ARG A 19 -6.83 10.50 -2.68
N GLU A 20 -6.90 11.82 -2.73
CA GLU A 20 -8.02 12.56 -2.12
C GLU A 20 -9.36 12.17 -2.77
N ILE A 21 -10.36 11.90 -1.94
CA ILE A 21 -11.74 11.69 -2.36
C ILE A 21 -12.56 12.91 -1.92
N LYS A 22 -12.83 13.81 -2.86
CA LYS A 22 -13.80 14.89 -2.62
C LYS A 22 -15.17 14.39 -3.04
N SER A 23 -16.00 14.00 -2.07
CA SER A 23 -17.40 13.70 -2.33
C SER A 23 -18.16 14.99 -2.67
N SER A 24 -19.27 14.87 -3.41
CA SER A 24 -20.12 16.01 -3.80
C SER A 24 -20.69 16.83 -2.63
N GLY A 25 -20.60 16.31 -1.39
CA GLY A 25 -21.03 16.97 -0.17
C GLY A 25 -19.91 17.54 0.70
N TRP A 26 -18.63 17.41 0.30
CA TRP A 26 -17.51 17.90 1.09
C TRP A 26 -17.52 19.43 1.20
N LYS A 27 -17.37 19.95 2.43
CA LYS A 27 -17.34 21.40 2.69
C LYS A 27 -15.94 21.89 3.03
N ALA A 28 -15.65 23.13 2.63
CA ALA A 28 -14.41 23.80 3.02
C ALA A 28 -14.29 23.89 4.55
N GLY A 29 -13.23 23.30 5.11
CA GLY A 29 -12.99 23.20 6.55
C GLY A 29 -13.16 21.78 7.12
N GLU A 30 -13.79 20.86 6.38
CA GLU A 30 -13.86 19.45 6.75
C GLU A 30 -12.59 18.69 6.32
N PRO A 31 -12.12 17.70 7.10
CA PRO A 31 -11.01 16.84 6.68
C PRO A 31 -11.31 16.19 5.32
N VAL A 32 -10.34 16.21 4.41
CA VAL A 32 -10.47 15.53 3.10
C VAL A 32 -10.13 14.06 3.31
N PRO A 33 -11.05 13.12 3.03
CA PRO A 33 -10.73 11.71 3.12
C PRO A 33 -9.84 11.27 1.95
N TYR A 34 -9.05 10.23 2.18
CA TYR A 34 -8.11 9.64 1.22
C TYR A 34 -8.51 8.20 0.93
N ALA A 35 -8.63 7.87 -0.36
CA ALA A 35 -8.61 6.50 -0.85
C ALA A 35 -7.14 6.07 -0.95
N ALA A 36 -6.83 4.88 -0.47
CA ALA A 36 -5.46 4.40 -0.45
C ALA A 36 -5.38 2.92 -0.83
N HIS A 37 -4.37 2.58 -1.61
CA HIS A 37 -3.99 1.21 -1.90
C HIS A 37 -2.46 1.10 -1.94
N ALA A 38 -1.93 -0.09 -1.69
CA ALA A 38 -0.53 -0.42 -1.86
C ALA A 38 -0.37 -1.61 -2.79
N ARG A 39 0.75 -1.67 -3.51
CA ARG A 39 1.20 -2.86 -4.23
C ARG A 39 2.57 -3.27 -3.73
N ILE A 40 2.76 -4.55 -3.54
CA ILE A 40 4.06 -5.12 -3.19
C ILE A 40 4.56 -6.01 -4.32
N ARG A 41 5.85 -5.90 -4.63
CA ARG A 41 6.52 -6.72 -5.66
C ARG A 41 7.92 -7.10 -5.21
N LEU A 42 8.28 -8.37 -5.34
CA LEU A 42 9.63 -8.85 -5.04
C LEU A 42 10.63 -8.27 -6.05
N LEU A 43 11.76 -7.77 -5.56
CA LEU A 43 12.88 -7.32 -6.39
C LEU A 43 13.63 -8.55 -6.89
N HIS A 44 13.81 -8.62 -8.20
CA HIS A 44 14.50 -9.70 -8.89
C HIS A 44 14.05 -11.11 -8.45
N PRO A 45 12.78 -11.49 -8.70
CA PRO A 45 12.22 -12.77 -8.27
C PRO A 45 13.11 -13.98 -8.58
N GLN A 46 13.75 -13.97 -9.75
CA GLN A 46 14.62 -15.05 -10.24
C GLN A 46 15.84 -15.36 -9.36
N TYR A 47 16.22 -14.48 -8.43
CA TYR A 47 17.33 -14.69 -7.51
C TYR A 47 16.88 -14.95 -6.07
N CYS A 48 15.58 -14.92 -5.79
CA CYS A 48 15.03 -14.99 -4.44
C CYS A 48 14.01 -16.12 -4.24
N GLU A 49 13.73 -16.95 -5.26
CA GLU A 49 12.66 -17.98 -5.24
C GLU A 49 12.72 -18.95 -4.03
N ASP A 50 13.91 -19.23 -3.51
CA ASP A 50 14.11 -20.22 -2.44
C ASP A 50 13.65 -19.75 -1.04
N GLY A 51 13.47 -18.44 -0.83
CA GLY A 51 13.14 -17.85 0.49
C GLY A 51 11.66 -17.52 0.73
N TRP A 52 10.84 -17.55 -0.32
CA TRP A 52 9.47 -17.02 -0.27
C TRP A 52 8.42 -18.06 -0.66
N LYS A 53 7.27 -18.02 0.01
CA LYS A 53 6.08 -18.85 -0.27
C LYS A 53 5.43 -18.45 -1.60
N SER A 54 5.49 -17.18 -1.95
CA SER A 54 5.08 -16.64 -3.24
C SER A 54 6.03 -15.50 -3.64
N VAL A 55 6.21 -15.34 -4.95
CA VAL A 55 6.96 -14.23 -5.56
C VAL A 55 6.07 -13.33 -6.41
N ASP A 56 4.76 -13.58 -6.40
CA ASP A 56 3.78 -12.83 -7.15
C ASP A 56 3.61 -11.40 -6.61
N MET A 57 3.07 -10.53 -7.45
CA MET A 57 2.67 -9.20 -7.02
C MET A 57 1.38 -9.28 -6.20
N HIS A 58 1.32 -8.55 -5.09
CA HIS A 58 0.11 -8.47 -4.27
C HIS A 58 -0.37 -7.02 -4.11
N SER A 59 -1.68 -6.85 -3.93
CA SER A 59 -2.34 -5.55 -3.69
C SER A 59 -2.95 -5.51 -2.30
N ILE A 60 -2.98 -4.31 -1.70
CA ILE A 60 -3.57 -4.05 -0.38
C ILE A 60 -4.44 -2.79 -0.49
N PRO A 61 -5.76 -2.87 -0.26
CA PRO A 61 -6.53 -4.10 -0.15
C PRO A 61 -6.44 -4.93 -1.45
N GLU A 62 -6.77 -6.21 -1.39
CA GLU A 62 -6.76 -7.08 -2.58
C GLU A 62 -7.69 -6.54 -3.66
N ASP A 63 -8.86 -6.04 -3.24
CA ASP A 63 -9.84 -5.37 -4.09
C ASP A 63 -10.17 -3.96 -3.58
N GLY A 64 -10.21 -3.00 -4.50
CA GLY A 64 -10.67 -1.64 -4.23
C GLY A 64 -9.63 -0.74 -3.56
N GLU A 65 -10.10 0.17 -2.69
CA GLU A 65 -9.30 1.16 -1.98
C GLU A 65 -9.79 1.25 -0.53
N LEU A 66 -8.86 1.43 0.43
CA LEU A 66 -9.20 1.73 1.81
C LEU A 66 -9.43 3.23 1.97
N CYS A 67 -10.41 3.63 2.78
CA CYS A 67 -10.72 5.03 3.04
C CYS A 67 -10.17 5.47 4.41
N PHE A 68 -9.45 6.58 4.43
CA PHE A 68 -8.84 7.14 5.64
C PHE A 68 -9.19 8.62 5.80
N PRO A 69 -9.29 9.13 7.04
CA PRO A 69 -9.59 10.54 7.28
C PRO A 69 -8.38 11.48 7.02
N ALA A 70 -7.16 10.94 7.02
CA ALA A 70 -5.94 11.71 6.85
C ALA A 70 -4.86 10.92 6.08
N LEU A 71 -4.02 11.63 5.33
CA LEU A 71 -2.92 11.05 4.55
C LEU A 71 -1.89 10.29 5.40
N PRO A 72 -1.42 10.81 6.55
CA PRO A 72 -0.43 10.08 7.37
C PRO A 72 -0.97 8.73 7.85
N ASP A 73 -2.25 8.67 8.25
CA ASP A 73 -2.90 7.45 8.70
C ASP A 73 -3.03 6.43 7.55
N ALA A 74 -3.42 6.91 6.36
CA ALA A 74 -3.50 6.11 5.16
C ALA A 74 -2.16 5.45 4.82
N HIS A 75 -1.11 6.27 4.79
CA HIS A 75 0.23 5.81 4.45
C HIS A 75 0.79 4.85 5.51
N ALA A 76 0.74 5.21 6.79
CA ALA A 76 1.24 4.38 7.88
C ALA A 76 0.53 3.01 7.93
N THR A 77 -0.78 2.99 7.75
CA THR A 77 -1.55 1.74 7.72
C THR A 77 -1.15 0.88 6.53
N LEU A 78 -1.09 1.43 5.32
CA LEU A 78 -0.72 0.67 4.13
C LEU A 78 0.69 0.08 4.22
N ILE A 79 1.66 0.84 4.71
CA ILE A 79 3.03 0.33 4.89
C ILE A 79 3.07 -0.77 5.94
N ALA A 80 2.36 -0.62 7.07
CA ALA A 80 2.31 -1.64 8.10
C ALA A 80 1.66 -2.96 7.60
N GLU A 81 0.55 -2.86 6.85
CA GLU A 81 -0.10 -4.00 6.22
C GLU A 81 0.81 -4.66 5.17
N ALA A 82 1.48 -3.87 4.33
CA ALA A 82 2.41 -4.35 3.32
C ALA A 82 3.57 -5.14 3.91
N ARG A 83 4.20 -4.61 4.96
CA ARG A 83 5.28 -5.32 5.67
C ARG A 83 4.78 -6.62 6.31
N ARG A 84 3.60 -6.61 6.92
CA ARG A 84 2.98 -7.81 7.50
C ARG A 84 2.70 -8.88 6.45
N LEU A 85 2.20 -8.48 5.28
CA LEU A 85 1.99 -9.40 4.16
C LEU A 85 3.32 -9.98 3.68
N ILE A 86 4.34 -9.15 3.46
CA ILE A 86 5.69 -9.61 3.09
C ILE A 86 6.20 -10.62 4.12
N ASP A 87 6.14 -10.33 5.42
CA ASP A 87 6.59 -11.25 6.45
C ASP A 87 5.80 -12.58 6.45
N SER A 88 4.51 -12.55 6.13
CA SER A 88 3.70 -13.77 5.99
C SER A 88 4.13 -14.64 4.80
N LEU A 89 4.68 -14.01 3.75
CA LEU A 89 5.20 -14.66 2.55
C LEU A 89 6.58 -15.30 2.77
N LYS A 90 7.29 -15.00 3.87
CA LYS A 90 8.54 -15.70 4.20
C LYS A 90 8.25 -17.18 4.55
N ARG A 91 9.11 -18.08 4.09
CA ARG A 91 9.03 -19.52 4.39
C ARG A 91 9.41 -19.84 5.82
#